data_AF-X1CXZ5-F1
#
_entry.id   AF-X1CXZ5-F1
#
_cell.length_a   1.000
_cell.length_b   1.000
_cell.length_c   1.000
_cell.angle_alpha   90.00
_cell.angle_beta   90.00
_cell.angle_gamma   90.00
#
_symmetry.space_group_name_H-M   'P 1'
#
loop_
_entity.id
_entity.type
_entity.pdbx_description
1 polymer ?
#
loop_
_entity_poly.entity_id
_entity_poly.type
_entity_poly.pdbx_seq_one_letter_code
_entity_poly.pdbx_strand_id
1 'polypeptide(L)' 'MRISKHVSYKEGVYSRTALRLGIENIPSDEHLSTMKVTAEKIFEPLRN' A
#
# COMPACT_ATOMS: atom_id res chain seq x y z
N MET A 1 9.05 5.50 -4.26
CA MET A 1 9.09 4.24 -3.48
C MET A 1 8.01 3.29 -3.99
N ARG A 2 8.29 1.99 -4.08
CA ARG A 2 7.29 0.95 -4.44
C ARG A 2 7.08 -0.01 -3.26
N ILE A 3 5.89 -0.58 -3.19
CA ILE A 3 5.52 -1.63 -2.21
C ILE A 3 5.85 -3.01 -2.79
N SER A 4 5.56 -3.22 -4.08
CA SER A 4 5.94 -4.42 -4.84
C SER A 4 6.25 -4.05 -6.30
N LYS A 5 6.45 -5.06 -7.17
CA LYS A 5 6.62 -4.86 -8.62
C LYS A 5 5.46 -4.06 -9.23
N HIS A 6 4.21 -4.37 -8.88
CA HIS A 6 3.03 -3.73 -9.46
C HIS A 6 2.30 -2.75 -8.53
N VAL A 7 2.59 -2.72 -7.22
CA VAL A 7 1.93 -1.80 -6.28
C VAL A 7 2.85 -0.65 -5.89
N SER A 8 2.43 0.58 -6.17
CA SER A 8 3.17 1.79 -5.79
C SER A 8 2.85 2.24 -4.35
N TYR A 9 3.76 2.97 -3.70
CA TYR A 9 3.45 3.56 -2.39
C TYR A 9 2.25 4.52 -2.46
N LYS A 10 2.21 5.38 -3.47
CA LYS A 10 1.10 6.34 -3.68
C LYS A 10 -0.24 5.61 -3.77
N GLU A 11 -0.31 4.51 -4.49
CA GLU A 11 -1.51 3.68 -4.60
C GLU A 11 -1.87 3.04 -3.25
N GLY A 12 -0.90 2.47 -2.54
CA GLY A 12 -1.13 1.82 -1.25
C GLY A 12 -1.59 2.74 -0.12
N VAL A 13 -1.28 4.04 -0.20
CA VAL A 13 -1.70 5.06 0.78
C VAL A 13 -2.86 5.93 0.30
N TYR A 14 -3.31 5.77 -0.95
CA TYR A 14 -4.36 6.61 -1.49
C TYR A 14 -5.73 6.21 -0.92
N SER A 15 -6.44 7.19 -0.35
CA SER A 15 -7.83 7.01 0.10
C SER A 15 -8.64 8.28 -0.17
N ARG A 16 -9.63 8.19 -1.06
CA ARG A 16 -10.54 9.32 -1.37
C ARG A 16 -11.31 9.78 -0.14
N THR A 17 -11.72 8.84 0.70
CA THR A 17 -12.46 9.15 1.93
C THR A 17 -11.55 9.82 2.95
N ALA A 18 -10.31 9.36 3.11
CA ALA A 18 -9.34 9.98 4.00
C ALA A 18 -9.06 11.43 3.58
N LEU A 19 -8.85 11.68 2.29
CA LEU A 19 -8.69 13.03 1.75
C LEU A 19 -9.90 13.93 2.03
N ARG A 20 -11.13 13.42 1.84
CA ARG A 20 -12.36 14.17 2.12
C ARG A 20 -12.52 14.50 3.61
N LEU A 21 -12.04 13.62 4.49
CA LEU A 21 -12.15 13.77 5.94
C LEU A 21 -10.93 14.42 6.59
N GLY A 22 -9.89 14.77 5.81
CA GLY A 22 -8.63 15.31 6.34
C GLY A 22 -7.86 14.32 7.22
N ILE A 23 -8.01 13.02 6.97
CA ILE A 23 -7.33 11.95 7.71
C ILE A 23 -6.02 11.63 7.00
N GLU A 24 -4.91 11.73 7.73
CA GLU A 24 -3.59 11.31 7.25
C GLU A 24 -3.53 9.79 7.13
N ASN A 25 -3.14 9.30 5.96
CA ASN A 25 -2.94 7.86 5.72
C ASN A 25 -1.44 7.56 5.56
N ILE A 26 -0.69 7.82 6.63
CA ILE A 26 0.76 7.64 6.66
C ILE A 26 1.08 6.33 7.38
N PRO A 27 1.49 5.27 6.68
CA PRO A 27 1.86 4.01 7.30
C PRO A 27 3.18 4.15 8.09
N SER A 28 3.27 3.47 9.23
CA SER A 28 4.52 3.28 9.97
C SER A 28 5.44 2.30 9.22
N ASP A 29 6.68 2.14 9.69
CA ASP A 29 7.62 1.16 9.14
C ASP A 29 7.10 -0.28 9.24
N GLU A 30 6.40 -0.61 10.34
CA GLU A 30 5.77 -1.92 10.53
C GLU A 30 4.63 -2.14 9.52
N HIS A 31 3.77 -1.14 9.33
CA HIS A 31 2.73 -1.18 8.31
C HIS A 31 3.35 -1.38 6.92
N LEU A 32 4.41 -0.63 6.59
CA LEU A 32 5.10 -0.76 5.30
C LEU A 32 5.72 -2.13 5.09
N SER A 33 6.30 -2.73 6.13
CA SER A 33 6.84 -4.10 6.08
C SER A 33 5.73 -5.10 5.76
N THR A 34 4.61 -5.03 6.49
CA THR A 34 3.46 -5.91 6.28
C THR A 34 2.86 -5.71 4.88
N MET A 35 2.69 -4.46 4.43
CA MET A 35 2.20 -4.16 3.08
C MET A 35 3.06 -4.79 1.99
N LYS A 36 4.39 -4.76 2.13
CA LYS A 36 5.32 -5.42 1.18
C LYS A 36 5.11 -6.93 1.17
N VAL A 37 5.05 -7.57 2.34
CA VAL A 37 4.83 -9.03 2.44
C VAL A 37 3.49 -9.42 1.82
N THR A 38 2.42 -8.70 2.14
CA THR A 38 1.09 -8.93 1.57
C THR A 38 1.11 -8.78 0.05
N ALA A 39 1.73 -7.73 -0.47
CA ALA A 39 1.80 -7.51 -1.91
C ALA A 39 2.55 -8.63 -2.62
N GLU A 40 3.74 -9.00 -2.13
CA GLU A 40 4.57 -10.06 -2.74
C GLU A 40 3.95 -11.46 -2.63
N LYS A 41 3.24 -11.77 -1.54
CA LYS A 41 2.70 -13.12 -1.29
C LYS A 41 1.27 -13.31 -1.76
N ILE A 42 0.48 -12.25 -1.90
CA ILE A 42 -0.95 -12.33 -2.25
C ILE A 42 -1.22 -11.64 -3.58
N PHE A 43 -0.82 -10.38 -3.76
CA PHE A 43 -1.22 -9.62 -4.94
C PHE A 43 -0.40 -9.97 -6.19
N GLU A 44 0.91 -10.15 -6.05
CA GLU A 44 1.79 -10.49 -7.18
C GLU A 44 1.43 -11.86 -7.82
N PRO A 45 1.17 -12.94 -7.05
CA PRO A 45 0.76 -14.22 -7.65
C PRO A 45 -0.57 -14.17 -8.42
N LEU A 46 -1.49 -13.29 -8.04
CA LEU A 46 -2.78 -13.10 -8.71
C LEU A 46 -2.67 -12.30 -10.02
N ARG A 47 -1.53 -11.65 -10.26
CA ARG A 47 -1.28 -10.82 -11.45
C ARG A 47 -0.66 -11.63 -12.61
N ASN A 48 -0.51 -12.95 -12.43
CA ASN A 48 -0.05 -13.90 -13.46
C ASN A 48 -1.12 -14.15 -14.53
#